data_AF-A0A318SMR7-F1
#
_entry.id   AF-A0A318SMR7-F1
#
_cell.length_a   1.000
_cell.length_b   1.000
_cell.length_c   1.000
_cell.angle_alpha   90.00
_cell.angle_beta   90.00
_cell.angle_gamma   90.00
#
_symmetry.space_group_name_H-M   'P 1'
#
loop_
_entity.id
_entity.type
_entity.pdbx_description
1 polymer ?
#
loop_
_entity_poly.entity_id
_entity_poly.type
_entity_poly.pdbx_seq_one_letter_code
_entity_poly.pdbx_strand_id
1 'polypeptide(L)'
;MLNPKSDSIGFSNQAEASAAEPGDVHPTHKAEVGGPHHKREASSSINQALSLATASSNRPGKSYSAATVAGKIYRPDNKTDASIIEFLSQSLSNNEYYSERHLHSRADAYLNSIDAEKTLISNASHAINNVESLTHKQSEWLCHLERGLWSREPALQCRDREKLGDEVLGLREPDEHSPYAKKRPWKISTQAASAFAMMLKGASGPFTEDQVKTGFELAQEGQLVAGRLKIQLRKSYREKNRHDADRSGTHSTKTMSGMDLSNDVGTRIRDSLQVPVMSGTSGSSSDVVIAAHYAAKQLGVPWTAPGLTADQAKDALINLSLDFFREKGPSTSMAKHMNAIREKQELPHKKVERSQVFTHSYAEISSAISLTLDEVDPTDLDKVQNALSNYTIEAKNLLLKINDARK
;
A
#
# COMPACT_ATOMS: atom_id res chain seq x y z
N MET A 1 33.24 16.02 -45.43
CA MET A 1 34.61 15.63 -45.04
C MET A 1 34.88 16.16 -43.64
N LEU A 2 35.19 15.22 -42.73
CA LEU A 2 35.96 15.31 -41.48
C LEU A 2 35.59 16.33 -40.39
N ASN A 3 35.20 15.72 -39.27
CA ASN A 3 35.27 16.11 -37.86
C ASN A 3 36.68 16.64 -37.45
N PRO A 4 36.79 17.38 -36.34
CA PRO A 4 37.50 16.77 -35.21
C PRO A 4 36.86 16.99 -33.83
N LYS A 5 37.19 16.04 -32.96
CA LYS A 5 36.73 15.78 -31.59
C LYS A 5 37.24 16.79 -30.56
N SER A 6 36.48 16.94 -29.48
CA SER A 6 37.02 17.09 -28.13
C SER A 6 36.04 16.49 -27.11
N ASP A 7 36.56 15.60 -26.27
CA ASP A 7 35.88 14.83 -25.24
C ASP A 7 35.49 15.69 -24.01
N SER A 8 34.32 15.43 -23.43
CA SER A 8 34.05 15.66 -22.01
C SER A 8 32.87 14.80 -21.52
N ILE A 9 33.23 13.66 -20.91
CA ILE A 9 32.63 13.00 -19.74
C ILE A 9 31.12 13.24 -19.52
N GLY A 10 30.31 12.31 -20.02
CA GLY A 10 28.88 12.22 -19.70
C GLY A 10 28.63 11.40 -18.43
N PHE A 11 28.04 12.01 -17.41
CA PHE A 11 27.33 11.30 -16.36
C PHE A 11 25.89 11.06 -16.81
N SER A 12 25.63 9.86 -17.30
CA SER A 12 24.30 9.34 -17.62
C SER A 12 23.72 8.68 -16.37
N ASN A 13 22.89 9.39 -15.61
CA ASN A 13 22.04 8.78 -14.58
C ASN A 13 20.78 8.21 -15.25
N GLN A 14 20.87 6.96 -15.72
CA GLN A 14 19.70 6.13 -16.00
C GLN A 14 19.22 5.50 -14.69
N ALA A 15 18.14 6.02 -14.11
CA ALA A 15 17.39 5.32 -13.08
C ALA A 15 16.49 4.28 -13.77
N GLU A 16 17.07 3.12 -14.07
CA GLU A 16 16.31 1.95 -14.53
C GLU A 16 15.39 1.47 -13.40
N ALA A 17 14.10 1.37 -13.73
CA ALA A 17 13.10 0.74 -12.91
C ALA A 17 13.50 -0.71 -12.62
N SER A 18 13.91 -0.98 -11.38
CA SER A 18 14.32 -2.31 -10.92
C SER A 18 13.15 -3.29 -10.91
N ALA A 19 12.99 -4.03 -11.99
CA ALA A 19 12.33 -5.32 -12.02
C ALA A 19 13.27 -6.31 -12.70
N ALA A 20 14.10 -6.99 -11.91
CA ALA A 20 14.91 -8.12 -12.36
C ALA A 20 14.62 -9.35 -11.49
N GLU A 21 14.43 -10.46 -12.19
CA GLU A 21 14.02 -11.81 -11.78
C GLU A 21 15.14 -12.59 -11.09
N PRO A 22 14.86 -13.76 -10.50
CA PRO A 22 15.80 -14.87 -10.50
C PRO A 22 15.31 -15.98 -11.46
N GLY A 23 16.18 -16.35 -12.40
CA GLY A 23 16.01 -17.51 -13.25
C GLY A 23 16.24 -18.80 -12.47
N ASP A 24 15.32 -19.75 -12.63
CA ASP A 24 15.47 -21.12 -12.13
C ASP A 24 16.07 -22.01 -13.21
N VAL A 25 17.18 -22.65 -12.84
CA VAL A 25 17.90 -23.65 -13.62
C VAL A 25 17.20 -25.00 -13.43
N HIS A 26 16.67 -25.57 -14.52
CA HIS A 26 16.23 -26.96 -14.58
C HIS A 26 17.42 -27.92 -14.59
N PRO A 27 17.28 -29.10 -13.95
CA PRO A 27 17.85 -30.34 -14.47
C PRO A 27 16.75 -31.22 -15.07
N THR A 28 17.01 -31.62 -16.29
CA THR A 28 16.31 -32.61 -17.12
C THR A 28 16.33 -34.01 -16.53
N HIS A 29 15.21 -34.74 -16.59
CA HIS A 29 15.18 -36.17 -16.93
C HIS A 29 13.89 -36.51 -17.70
N LYS A 30 14.05 -37.30 -18.77
CA LYS A 30 13.04 -37.71 -19.77
C LYS A 30 12.35 -39.04 -19.40
N ALA A 31 11.04 -39.09 -19.74
CA ALA A 31 10.23 -40.16 -20.38
C ALA A 31 10.15 -41.56 -19.70
N GLU A 32 9.08 -42.38 -19.75
CA GLU A 32 8.08 -42.68 -20.80
C GLU A 32 6.76 -43.28 -20.22
N VAL A 33 5.65 -42.97 -20.91
CA VAL A 33 4.51 -43.80 -21.39
C VAL A 33 3.89 -44.95 -20.56
N GLY A 34 2.55 -44.89 -20.41
CA GLY A 34 1.67 -46.07 -20.28
C GLY A 34 0.23 -45.76 -19.81
N GLY A 35 -0.76 -45.85 -20.70
CA GLY A 35 -2.20 -45.67 -20.39
C GLY A 35 -2.90 -46.93 -19.82
N PRO A 36 -4.23 -47.06 -19.96
CA PRO A 36 -5.23 -46.64 -18.97
C PRO A 36 -6.04 -47.81 -18.38
N HIS A 37 -6.61 -47.68 -17.18
CA HIS A 37 -7.77 -48.49 -16.76
C HIS A 37 -8.67 -47.81 -15.72
N HIS A 38 -9.97 -47.89 -15.98
CA HIS A 38 -11.08 -47.56 -15.09
C HIS A 38 -11.05 -48.35 -13.77
N LYS A 39 -11.49 -47.71 -12.68
CA LYS A 39 -12.55 -48.23 -11.78
C LYS A 39 -12.99 -47.18 -10.74
N ARG A 40 -14.31 -46.99 -10.66
CA ARG A 40 -15.02 -46.43 -9.49
C ARG A 40 -14.88 -47.43 -8.33
N GLU A 41 -14.68 -46.95 -7.10
CA GLU A 41 -15.55 -47.19 -5.93
C GLU A 41 -14.91 -46.75 -4.60
N ALA A 42 -15.81 -46.36 -3.68
CA ALA A 42 -15.73 -46.43 -2.23
C ALA A 42 -14.78 -45.48 -1.45
N SER A 43 -15.41 -44.42 -0.97
CA SER A 43 -15.26 -43.85 0.37
C SER A 43 -15.04 -44.89 1.48
N SER A 44 -14.00 -44.72 2.31
CA SER A 44 -14.12 -44.58 3.77
C SER A 44 -12.73 -44.57 4.44
N SER A 45 -12.64 -43.78 5.53
CA SER A 45 -11.71 -43.92 6.65
C SER A 45 -10.20 -43.80 6.39
N ILE A 46 -9.66 -42.57 6.46
CA ILE A 46 -8.42 -42.29 7.21
C ILE A 46 -8.56 -40.90 7.85
N ASN A 47 -9.14 -40.86 9.04
CA ASN A 47 -8.96 -39.79 10.01
C ASN A 47 -8.38 -40.44 11.26
N GLN A 48 -7.46 -39.73 11.91
CA GLN A 48 -6.79 -40.03 13.19
C GLN A 48 -5.52 -40.89 13.13
N ALA A 49 -4.41 -40.19 12.88
CA ALA A 49 -3.22 -40.36 13.71
C ALA A 49 -2.65 -38.96 14.02
N LEU A 50 -3.20 -38.33 15.06
CA LEU A 50 -2.61 -37.19 15.73
C LEU A 50 -1.30 -37.66 16.38
N SER A 51 -0.18 -37.34 15.74
CA SER A 51 1.14 -37.51 16.35
C SER A 51 1.34 -36.43 17.40
N LEU A 52 1.36 -36.88 18.66
CA LEU A 52 1.85 -36.18 19.83
C LEU A 52 3.32 -35.79 19.63
N ALA A 53 3.55 -34.59 19.08
CA ALA A 53 4.79 -33.87 19.29
C ALA A 53 4.66 -33.10 20.61
N THR A 54 5.55 -33.44 21.54
CA THR A 54 5.75 -32.85 22.87
C THR A 54 5.44 -31.37 22.93
N ALA A 55 4.32 -31.04 23.57
CA ALA A 55 3.98 -29.70 23.99
C ALA A 55 5.00 -29.23 25.04
N SER A 56 6.09 -28.61 24.57
CA SER A 56 6.89 -27.72 25.40
C SER A 56 5.97 -26.61 25.91
N SER A 57 5.78 -26.57 27.22
CA SER A 57 5.03 -25.52 27.92
C SER A 57 5.77 -24.18 27.82
N ASN A 58 5.71 -23.53 26.67
CA ASN A 58 6.04 -22.12 26.57
C ASN A 58 4.80 -21.35 27.03
N ARG A 59 4.90 -20.68 28.19
CA ARG A 59 4.05 -19.51 28.47
C ARG A 59 4.05 -18.64 27.20
N PRO A 60 2.92 -18.03 26.77
CA PRO A 60 2.95 -17.16 25.59
C PRO A 60 3.90 -15.99 25.90
N GLY A 61 5.15 -16.12 25.46
CA GLY A 61 6.12 -15.06 25.54
C GLY A 61 5.55 -13.88 24.77
N LYS A 62 5.69 -12.67 25.32
CA LYS A 62 5.33 -11.45 24.59
C LYS A 62 6.03 -11.49 23.23
N SER A 63 5.26 -11.47 22.15
CA SER A 63 5.78 -11.51 20.78
C SER A 63 6.07 -10.08 20.34
N TYR A 64 7.36 -9.76 20.13
CA TYR A 64 7.81 -8.43 19.72
C TYR A 64 7.88 -8.34 18.20
N SER A 65 7.58 -7.16 17.63
CA SER A 65 7.78 -6.84 16.21
C SER A 65 9.22 -7.08 15.78
N ALA A 66 9.42 -7.32 14.48
CA ALA A 66 10.76 -7.38 13.94
C ALA A 66 11.32 -5.94 13.92
N ALA A 67 12.51 -5.77 14.49
CA ALA A 67 13.24 -4.53 14.46
C ALA A 67 14.71 -4.83 14.22
N THR A 68 15.36 -3.96 13.44
CA THR A 68 16.80 -4.04 13.19
C THR A 68 17.43 -2.75 13.66
N VAL A 69 18.48 -2.84 14.47
CA VAL A 69 19.26 -1.69 14.92
C VAL A 69 20.67 -1.78 14.33
N ALA A 70 21.07 -0.79 13.53
CA ALA A 70 22.38 -0.72 12.87
C ALA A 70 22.74 -2.03 12.14
N GLY A 71 21.83 -2.52 11.28
CA GLY A 71 22.00 -3.76 10.52
C GLY A 71 21.89 -5.07 11.32
N LYS A 72 21.58 -5.04 12.63
CA LYS A 72 21.44 -6.24 13.47
C LYS A 72 20.02 -6.41 14.00
N ILE A 73 19.51 -7.64 13.99
CA ILE A 73 18.20 -7.96 14.58
C ILE A 73 18.22 -7.55 16.06
N TYR A 74 17.29 -6.67 16.42
CA TYR A 74 17.10 -6.20 17.79
C TYR A 74 16.29 -7.24 18.57
N ARG A 75 16.82 -7.62 19.74
CA ARG A 75 16.16 -8.56 20.66
C ARG A 75 16.00 -7.86 22.00
N PRO A 76 14.77 -7.51 22.41
CA PRO A 76 14.56 -6.90 23.71
C PRO A 76 15.05 -7.82 24.84
N ASP A 77 15.73 -7.23 25.80
CA ASP A 77 16.28 -7.87 27.00
C ASP A 77 15.69 -7.27 28.29
N ASN A 78 16.25 -7.64 29.44
CA ASN A 78 15.78 -7.16 30.75
C ASN A 78 16.14 -5.70 31.06
N LYS A 79 16.98 -5.05 30.23
CA LYS A 79 17.37 -3.65 30.37
C LYS A 79 16.70 -2.76 29.33
N THR A 80 15.99 -3.35 28.37
CA THR A 80 15.28 -2.61 27.33
C THR A 80 14.22 -1.71 27.95
N ASP A 81 14.17 -0.47 27.46
CA ASP A 81 13.23 0.54 27.92
C ASP A 81 11.77 0.09 27.76
N ALA A 82 10.93 0.46 28.73
CA ALA A 82 9.53 0.07 28.75
C ALA A 82 8.76 0.56 27.50
N SER A 83 9.08 1.75 26.97
CA SER A 83 8.42 2.28 25.78
C SER A 83 8.76 1.46 24.53
N ILE A 84 10.00 1.00 24.38
CA ILE A 84 10.41 0.08 23.30
C ILE A 84 9.67 -1.26 23.44
N ILE A 85 9.60 -1.82 24.65
CA ILE A 85 8.87 -3.07 24.91
C ILE A 85 7.40 -2.92 24.52
N GLU A 86 6.76 -1.84 24.96
CA GLU A 86 5.36 -1.59 24.68
C GLU A 86 5.12 -1.41 23.18
N PHE A 87 5.86 -0.53 22.53
CA PHE A 87 5.80 -0.29 21.09
C PHE A 87 5.97 -1.57 20.27
N LEU A 88 7.04 -2.32 20.54
CA LEU A 88 7.32 -3.58 19.83
C LEU A 88 6.32 -4.66 20.20
N SER A 89 5.63 -4.61 21.35
CA SER A 89 4.57 -5.57 21.69
C SER A 89 3.26 -5.26 20.99
N GLN A 90 2.92 -3.98 20.77
CA GLN A 90 1.67 -3.56 20.16
C GLN A 90 1.70 -3.56 18.62
N SER A 91 2.80 -3.13 18.00
CA SER A 91 2.88 -2.98 16.54
C SER A 91 3.04 -4.31 15.81
N LEU A 92 2.87 -4.34 14.49
CA LEU A 92 3.49 -5.36 13.63
C LEU A 92 4.26 -4.63 12.54
N SER A 93 5.59 -4.64 12.65
CA SER A 93 6.51 -3.92 11.78
C SER A 93 7.77 -4.72 11.47
N ASN A 94 8.52 -4.24 10.48
CA ASN A 94 9.85 -4.71 10.09
C ASN A 94 10.65 -3.52 9.54
N ASN A 95 11.07 -2.64 10.44
CA ASN A 95 11.79 -1.40 10.11
C ASN A 95 13.23 -1.46 10.62
N GLU A 96 14.11 -0.77 9.89
CA GLU A 96 15.48 -0.54 10.30
C GLU A 96 15.60 0.78 11.07
N TYR A 97 16.40 0.76 12.13
CA TYR A 97 16.71 1.88 13.00
C TYR A 97 18.24 2.05 13.04
N TYR A 98 18.76 3.26 12.90
CA TYR A 98 20.23 3.46 12.91
C TYR A 98 20.85 3.34 14.32
N SER A 99 20.06 3.41 15.39
CA SER A 99 20.54 3.24 16.77
C SER A 99 19.38 2.84 17.71
N GLU A 100 19.70 2.36 18.90
CA GLU A 100 18.68 2.09 19.93
C GLU A 100 17.99 3.38 20.40
N ARG A 101 18.72 4.49 20.47
CA ARG A 101 18.14 5.83 20.72
C ARG A 101 17.10 6.21 19.67
N HIS A 102 17.33 5.85 18.42
CA HIS A 102 16.36 6.09 17.35
C HIS A 102 15.12 5.21 17.48
N LEU A 103 15.31 3.92 17.82
CA LEU A 103 14.20 3.01 18.12
C LEU A 103 13.36 3.55 19.29
N HIS A 104 14.01 4.01 20.36
CA HIS A 104 13.36 4.63 21.52
C HIS A 104 12.54 5.85 21.12
N SER A 105 13.12 6.79 20.38
CA SER A 105 12.41 8.00 19.94
C SER A 105 11.20 7.68 19.04
N ARG A 106 11.31 6.69 18.13
CA ARG A 106 10.17 6.25 17.31
C ARG A 106 9.10 5.51 18.13
N ALA A 107 9.50 4.76 19.15
CA ALA A 107 8.58 4.12 20.08
C ALA A 107 7.75 5.19 20.81
N ASP A 108 8.39 6.22 21.35
CA ASP A 108 7.71 7.33 22.04
C ASP A 108 6.76 8.08 21.10
N ALA A 109 7.20 8.44 19.89
CA ALA A 109 6.36 9.12 18.90
C ALA A 109 5.11 8.28 18.54
N TYR A 110 5.27 6.98 18.36
CA TYR A 110 4.17 6.05 18.09
C TYR A 110 3.20 5.98 19.27
N LEU A 111 3.69 5.71 20.49
CA LEU A 111 2.84 5.52 21.67
C LEU A 111 2.07 6.80 22.03
N ASN A 112 2.67 7.97 21.80
CA ASN A 112 2.01 9.26 22.01
C ASN A 112 0.88 9.54 21.01
N SER A 113 0.79 8.81 19.89
CA SER A 113 -0.11 9.17 18.77
C SER A 113 -1.06 8.04 18.35
N ILE A 114 -0.76 6.79 18.70
CA ILE A 114 -1.49 5.62 18.19
C ILE A 114 -2.97 5.67 18.54
N ASP A 115 -3.31 6.21 19.70
CA ASP A 115 -4.69 6.35 20.15
C ASP A 115 -5.47 7.35 19.28
N ALA A 116 -4.92 8.53 19.01
CA ALA A 116 -5.51 9.48 18.08
C ALA A 116 -5.62 8.89 16.66
N GLU A 117 -4.61 8.15 16.20
CA GLU A 117 -4.69 7.47 14.89
C GLU A 117 -5.82 6.43 14.86
N LYS A 118 -5.99 5.61 15.90
CA LYS A 118 -7.10 4.66 16.00
C LYS A 118 -8.46 5.36 15.94
N THR A 119 -8.60 6.53 16.58
CA THR A 119 -9.81 7.35 16.49
C THR A 119 -10.06 7.83 15.05
N LEU A 120 -9.04 8.35 14.36
CA LEU A 120 -9.16 8.77 12.97
C LEU A 120 -9.56 7.62 12.04
N ILE A 121 -8.93 6.45 12.20
CA ILE A 121 -9.25 5.24 11.44
C ILE A 121 -10.70 4.81 11.67
N SER A 122 -11.15 4.76 12.93
CA SER A 122 -12.52 4.39 13.28
C SER A 122 -13.55 5.36 12.69
N ASN A 123 -13.27 6.67 12.75
CA ASN A 123 -14.12 7.69 12.15
C ASN A 123 -14.19 7.55 10.62
N ALA A 124 -13.06 7.28 9.96
CA ALA A 124 -13.03 7.05 8.52
C ALA A 124 -13.87 5.82 8.12
N SER A 125 -13.74 4.71 8.86
CA SER A 125 -14.55 3.51 8.64
C SER A 125 -16.04 3.73 8.90
N HIS A 126 -16.43 4.59 9.84
CA HIS A 126 -17.83 4.97 10.02
C HIS A 126 -18.32 5.87 8.88
N ALA A 127 -17.51 6.86 8.48
CA ALA A 127 -17.89 7.82 7.46
C ALA A 127 -18.18 7.13 6.12
N ILE A 128 -17.32 6.22 5.65
CA ILE A 128 -17.54 5.52 4.37
C ILE A 128 -18.85 4.71 4.33
N ASN A 129 -19.38 4.30 5.49
CA ASN A 129 -20.65 3.59 5.60
C ASN A 129 -21.87 4.52 5.74
N ASN A 130 -21.66 5.83 5.86
CA ASN A 130 -22.73 6.83 5.92
C ASN A 130 -22.82 7.57 4.57
N VAL A 131 -23.90 7.33 3.84
CA VAL A 131 -24.17 7.91 2.51
C VAL A 131 -24.18 9.44 2.51
N GLU A 132 -24.50 10.08 3.64
CA GLU A 132 -24.50 11.53 3.76
C GLU A 132 -23.11 12.13 4.00
N SER A 133 -22.13 11.30 4.36
CA SER A 133 -20.79 11.77 4.68
C SER A 133 -20.03 12.24 3.43
N LEU A 134 -19.11 13.19 3.65
CA LEU A 134 -18.21 13.68 2.61
C LEU A 134 -17.30 12.57 2.07
N THR A 135 -16.85 11.66 2.95
CA THR A 135 -16.04 10.49 2.61
C THR A 135 -16.76 9.56 1.63
N HIS A 136 -18.04 9.27 1.88
CA HIS A 136 -18.85 8.45 0.99
C HIS A 136 -19.05 9.12 -0.37
N LYS A 137 -19.48 10.39 -0.37
CA LYS A 137 -19.68 11.18 -1.59
C LYS A 137 -18.41 11.27 -2.46
N GLN A 138 -17.25 11.47 -1.83
CA GLN A 138 -15.98 11.47 -2.55
C GLN A 138 -15.62 10.08 -3.11
N SER A 139 -15.87 9.01 -2.36
CA SER A 139 -15.63 7.64 -2.84
C SER A 139 -16.49 7.29 -4.06
N GLU A 140 -17.78 7.62 -4.00
CA GLU A 140 -18.70 7.48 -5.13
C GLU A 140 -18.19 8.25 -6.35
N TRP A 141 -17.76 9.49 -6.15
CA TRP A 141 -17.21 10.31 -7.24
C TRP A 141 -15.96 9.69 -7.87
N LEU A 142 -15.04 9.13 -7.08
CA LEU A 142 -13.89 8.40 -7.62
C LEU A 142 -14.31 7.21 -8.51
N CYS A 143 -15.34 6.46 -8.11
CA CYS A 143 -15.89 5.40 -8.96
C CYS A 143 -16.38 5.94 -10.31
N HIS A 144 -17.09 7.08 -10.31
CA HIS A 144 -17.58 7.70 -11.53
C HIS A 144 -16.48 8.26 -12.41
N LEU A 145 -15.45 8.87 -11.83
CA LEU A 145 -14.26 9.34 -12.56
C LEU A 145 -13.54 8.17 -13.25
N GLU A 146 -13.25 7.09 -12.54
CA GLU A 146 -12.59 5.91 -13.14
C GLU A 146 -13.48 5.30 -14.23
N ARG A 147 -14.79 5.13 -13.99
CA ARG A 147 -15.70 4.61 -15.02
C ARG A 147 -15.71 5.47 -16.28
N GLY A 148 -15.80 6.79 -16.11
CA GLY A 148 -15.78 7.73 -17.23
C GLY A 148 -14.51 7.58 -18.05
N LEU A 149 -13.36 7.50 -17.37
CA LEU A 149 -12.07 7.33 -18.01
C LEU A 149 -11.96 5.99 -18.76
N TRP A 150 -12.26 4.86 -18.10
CA TRP A 150 -12.19 3.52 -18.69
C TRP A 150 -13.19 3.30 -19.82
N SER A 151 -14.34 3.98 -19.81
CA SER A 151 -15.30 3.89 -20.91
C SER A 151 -14.75 4.46 -22.22
N ARG A 152 -13.82 5.42 -22.14
CA ARG A 152 -13.26 6.14 -23.30
C ARG A 152 -11.83 5.73 -23.63
N GLU A 153 -11.21 4.84 -22.86
CA GLU A 153 -9.81 4.47 -22.98
C GLU A 153 -9.52 3.74 -24.31
N PRO A 154 -8.75 4.34 -25.25
CA PRO A 154 -8.44 3.73 -26.53
C PRO A 154 -7.71 2.38 -26.41
N ALA A 155 -6.91 2.18 -25.36
CA ALA A 155 -6.20 0.92 -25.13
C ALA A 155 -7.13 -0.28 -24.91
N LEU A 156 -8.43 -0.06 -24.64
CA LEU A 156 -9.44 -1.12 -24.54
C LEU A 156 -10.10 -1.47 -25.89
N GLN A 157 -9.99 -0.64 -26.93
CA GLN A 157 -10.66 -0.88 -28.22
C GLN A 157 -10.13 -2.12 -28.95
N CYS A 158 -8.85 -2.44 -28.76
CA CYS A 158 -8.18 -3.59 -29.37
C CYS A 158 -8.18 -4.83 -28.47
N ARG A 159 -9.00 -4.86 -27.41
CA ARG A 159 -9.00 -5.94 -26.41
C ARG A 159 -10.38 -6.55 -26.23
N ASP A 160 -10.38 -7.83 -25.85
CA ASP A 160 -11.57 -8.52 -25.39
C ASP A 160 -11.95 -8.01 -23.98
N ARG A 161 -12.87 -7.05 -23.95
CA ARG A 161 -13.34 -6.39 -22.74
C ARG A 161 -14.11 -7.34 -21.81
N GLU A 162 -14.83 -8.31 -22.36
CA GLU A 162 -15.52 -9.33 -21.58
C GLU A 162 -14.53 -10.21 -20.85
N LYS A 163 -13.51 -10.70 -21.57
CA LYS A 163 -12.41 -11.46 -20.98
C LYS A 163 -11.70 -10.70 -19.87
N LEU A 164 -11.35 -9.42 -20.08
CA LEU A 164 -10.70 -8.60 -19.04
C LEU A 164 -11.58 -8.43 -17.80
N GLY A 165 -12.89 -8.29 -17.99
CA GLY A 165 -13.86 -8.25 -16.90
C GLY A 165 -13.96 -9.57 -16.13
N ASP A 166 -13.94 -10.70 -16.83
CA ASP A 166 -13.98 -12.03 -16.18
C ASP A 166 -12.69 -12.35 -15.43
N GLU A 167 -11.54 -11.91 -15.95
CA GLU A 167 -10.24 -12.07 -15.30
C GLU A 167 -10.15 -11.30 -13.98
N VAL A 168 -10.65 -10.05 -13.92
CA VAL A 168 -10.65 -9.30 -12.64
C VAL A 168 -11.62 -9.90 -11.62
N LEU A 169 -12.71 -10.52 -12.07
CA LEU A 169 -13.64 -11.26 -11.22
C LEU A 169 -13.08 -12.62 -10.75
N GLY A 170 -11.98 -13.10 -11.35
CA GLY A 170 -11.46 -14.45 -11.12
C GLY A 170 -12.33 -15.55 -11.70
N LEU A 171 -13.19 -15.23 -12.68
CA LEU A 171 -14.00 -16.20 -13.42
C LEU A 171 -13.22 -16.83 -14.57
N ARG A 172 -12.07 -16.26 -14.92
CA ARG A 172 -11.18 -16.73 -15.97
C ARG A 172 -9.72 -16.54 -15.56
N GLU A 173 -8.91 -17.55 -15.84
CA GLU A 173 -7.46 -17.46 -15.63
C GLU A 173 -6.83 -16.51 -16.68
N PRO A 174 -5.99 -15.56 -16.26
CA PRO A 174 -5.32 -14.64 -17.17
C PRO A 174 -4.21 -15.34 -17.97
N ASP A 175 -4.10 -15.01 -19.26
CA ASP A 175 -2.94 -15.42 -20.05
C ASP A 175 -1.72 -14.51 -19.81
N GLU A 176 -0.58 -14.84 -20.41
CA GLU A 176 0.68 -14.10 -20.26
C GLU A 176 0.62 -12.62 -20.73
N HIS A 177 -0.33 -12.28 -21.61
CA HIS A 177 -0.51 -10.94 -22.19
C HIS A 177 -1.55 -10.11 -21.42
N SER A 178 -2.28 -10.74 -20.49
CA SER A 178 -3.26 -10.08 -19.64
C SER A 178 -2.58 -9.12 -18.65
N PRO A 179 -3.18 -7.95 -18.36
CA PRO A 179 -2.76 -7.12 -17.23
C PRO A 179 -2.93 -7.83 -15.87
N TYR A 180 -3.53 -9.01 -15.80
CA TYR A 180 -3.69 -9.78 -14.57
C TYR A 180 -2.77 -10.99 -14.46
N ALA A 181 -1.94 -11.27 -15.48
CA ALA A 181 -0.97 -12.38 -15.48
C ALA A 181 -0.05 -12.37 -14.26
N LYS A 182 0.41 -11.17 -13.86
CA LYS A 182 1.30 -10.99 -12.71
C LYS A 182 0.49 -10.87 -11.42
N LYS A 183 0.85 -11.68 -10.42
CA LYS A 183 0.28 -11.62 -9.06
C LYS A 183 0.34 -10.20 -8.51
N ARG A 184 -0.72 -9.80 -7.81
CA ARG A 184 -0.83 -8.49 -7.16
C ARG A 184 -0.24 -8.55 -5.74
N PRO A 185 0.23 -7.41 -5.19
CA PRO A 185 0.69 -7.37 -3.81
C PRO A 185 -0.43 -7.59 -2.78
N TRP A 186 -1.69 -7.34 -3.14
CA TRP A 186 -2.88 -7.72 -2.37
C TRP A 186 -4.04 -8.08 -3.31
N LYS A 187 -5.02 -8.82 -2.77
CA LYS A 187 -6.26 -9.17 -3.49
C LYS A 187 -7.20 -7.98 -3.46
N ILE A 188 -7.76 -7.62 -4.62
CA ILE A 188 -8.84 -6.65 -4.73
C ILE A 188 -10.10 -7.17 -4.01
N SER A 189 -10.84 -6.31 -3.33
CA SER A 189 -12.11 -6.68 -2.71
C SER A 189 -13.12 -7.17 -3.76
N THR A 190 -14.06 -8.03 -3.37
CA THR A 190 -15.09 -8.55 -4.30
C THR A 190 -15.93 -7.40 -4.89
N GLN A 191 -16.24 -6.40 -4.08
CA GLN A 191 -16.99 -5.21 -4.47
C GLN A 191 -16.21 -4.38 -5.49
N ALA A 192 -14.92 -4.13 -5.25
CA ALA A 192 -14.07 -3.41 -6.18
C ALA A 192 -13.85 -4.21 -7.48
N ALA A 193 -13.63 -5.52 -7.40
CA ALA A 193 -13.52 -6.38 -8.58
C ALA A 193 -14.80 -6.33 -9.42
N SER A 194 -15.96 -6.37 -8.77
CA SER A 194 -17.26 -6.24 -9.43
C SER A 194 -17.43 -4.87 -10.12
N ALA A 195 -17.16 -3.77 -9.42
CA ALA A 195 -17.24 -2.44 -9.99
C ALA A 195 -16.25 -2.24 -11.16
N PHE A 196 -15.01 -2.71 -11.01
CA PHE A 196 -14.00 -2.59 -12.04
C PHE A 196 -14.31 -3.47 -13.27
N ALA A 197 -14.87 -4.67 -13.06
CA ALA A 197 -15.38 -5.50 -14.15
C ALA A 197 -16.46 -4.78 -14.95
N MET A 198 -17.41 -4.11 -14.28
CA MET A 198 -18.42 -3.29 -14.98
C MET A 198 -17.77 -2.20 -15.84
N MET A 199 -16.73 -1.53 -15.34
CA MET A 199 -15.99 -0.50 -16.10
C MET A 199 -15.29 -1.09 -17.32
N LEU A 200 -14.57 -2.21 -17.14
CA LEU A 200 -13.84 -2.88 -18.23
C LEU A 200 -14.78 -3.41 -19.30
N LYS A 201 -15.89 -4.05 -18.93
CA LYS A 201 -16.92 -4.54 -19.86
C LYS A 201 -17.69 -3.42 -20.56
N GLY A 202 -17.64 -2.20 -20.04
CA GLY A 202 -18.43 -1.08 -20.55
C GLY A 202 -19.91 -1.21 -20.20
N ALA A 203 -20.23 -1.90 -19.11
CA ALA A 203 -21.60 -2.11 -18.67
C ALA A 203 -22.28 -0.77 -18.33
N SER A 204 -23.55 -0.64 -18.68
CA SER A 204 -24.42 0.46 -18.29
C SER A 204 -25.06 0.19 -16.90
N GLY A 205 -25.69 1.20 -16.30
CA GLY A 205 -26.39 1.08 -15.01
C GLY A 205 -25.63 1.67 -13.81
N PRO A 206 -26.31 1.96 -12.69
CA PRO A 206 -25.70 2.59 -11.51
C PRO A 206 -24.74 1.63 -10.79
N PHE A 207 -23.84 2.19 -9.99
CA PHE A 207 -23.10 1.41 -9.00
C PHE A 207 -24.02 1.07 -7.82
N THR A 208 -23.80 -0.08 -7.19
CA THR A 208 -24.47 -0.40 -5.93
C THR A 208 -23.83 0.38 -4.77
N GLU A 209 -24.55 0.47 -3.65
CA GLU A 209 -24.06 1.14 -2.44
C GLU A 209 -22.72 0.55 -1.94
N ASP A 210 -22.52 -0.76 -2.09
CA ASP A 210 -21.27 -1.41 -1.69
C ASP A 210 -20.13 -1.19 -2.69
N GLN A 211 -20.44 -1.04 -3.98
CA GLN A 211 -19.44 -0.72 -5.00
C GLN A 211 -18.92 0.71 -4.82
N VAL A 212 -19.78 1.69 -4.51
CA VAL A 212 -19.35 3.09 -4.34
C VAL A 212 -18.41 3.28 -3.14
N LYS A 213 -18.44 2.38 -2.14
CA LYS A 213 -17.48 2.37 -1.01
C LYS A 213 -16.04 2.04 -1.41
N THR A 214 -15.81 1.61 -2.66
CA THR A 214 -14.50 1.12 -3.13
C THR A 214 -13.72 2.10 -4.01
N GLY A 215 -14.16 3.36 -4.11
CA GLY A 215 -13.58 4.34 -5.03
C GLY A 215 -12.06 4.51 -4.93
N PHE A 216 -11.51 4.50 -3.71
CA PHE A 216 -10.07 4.54 -3.49
C PHE A 216 -9.35 3.31 -4.06
N GLU A 217 -9.88 2.11 -3.78
CA GLU A 217 -9.34 0.84 -4.27
C GLU A 217 -9.42 0.76 -5.81
N LEU A 218 -10.51 1.25 -6.41
CA LEU A 218 -10.69 1.31 -7.85
C LEU A 218 -9.71 2.24 -8.53
N ALA A 219 -9.43 3.41 -7.94
CA ALA A 219 -8.44 4.34 -8.47
C ALA A 219 -7.03 3.72 -8.45
N GLN A 220 -6.67 3.00 -7.38
CA GLN A 220 -5.41 2.27 -7.32
C GLN A 220 -5.33 1.14 -8.35
N GLU A 221 -6.40 0.35 -8.45
CA GLU A 221 -6.48 -0.72 -9.45
C GLU A 221 -6.38 -0.15 -10.86
N GLY A 222 -7.05 0.97 -11.11
CA GLY A 222 -6.99 1.70 -12.36
C GLY A 222 -5.56 2.08 -12.74
N GLN A 223 -4.78 2.62 -11.80
CA GLN A 223 -3.38 2.94 -12.05
C GLN A 223 -2.53 1.71 -12.33
N LEU A 224 -2.73 0.63 -11.57
CA LEU A 224 -2.01 -0.63 -11.75
C LEU A 224 -2.27 -1.22 -13.14
N VAL A 225 -3.54 -1.33 -13.53
CA VAL A 225 -3.94 -1.89 -14.82
C VAL A 225 -3.48 -1.01 -15.96
N ALA A 226 -3.59 0.31 -15.84
CA ALA A 226 -3.08 1.23 -16.86
C ALA A 226 -1.57 1.08 -17.09
N GLY A 227 -0.79 0.90 -16.01
CA GLY A 227 0.64 0.62 -16.10
C GLY A 227 0.94 -0.69 -16.82
N ARG A 228 0.19 -1.76 -16.51
CA ARG A 228 0.37 -3.08 -17.14
C ARG A 228 -0.09 -3.11 -18.60
N LEU A 229 -1.11 -2.32 -18.94
CA LEU A 229 -1.57 -2.08 -20.31
C LEU A 229 -0.67 -1.09 -21.09
N LYS A 230 0.35 -0.51 -20.43
CA LYS A 230 1.29 0.46 -21.02
C LYS A 230 0.60 1.71 -21.60
N ILE A 231 -0.45 2.19 -20.94
CA ILE A 231 -1.16 3.43 -21.31
C ILE A 231 -0.24 4.62 -21.00
N GLN A 232 0.49 5.10 -22.02
CA GLN A 232 1.61 6.03 -21.83
C GLN A 232 1.21 7.35 -21.16
N LEU A 233 0.10 7.97 -21.59
CA LEU A 233 -0.32 9.26 -21.04
C LEU A 233 -0.59 9.18 -19.53
N ARG A 234 -1.30 8.16 -19.08
CA ARG A 234 -1.59 7.94 -17.65
C ARG A 234 -0.31 7.60 -16.87
N LYS A 235 0.56 6.76 -17.45
CA LYS A 235 1.85 6.38 -16.86
C LYS A 235 2.77 7.60 -16.67
N SER A 236 2.99 8.40 -17.71
CA SER A 236 3.85 9.59 -17.66
C SER A 236 3.28 10.65 -16.71
N TYR A 237 1.95 10.81 -16.68
CA TYR A 237 1.31 11.71 -15.71
C TYR A 237 1.56 11.26 -14.28
N ARG A 238 1.50 9.95 -14.01
CA ARG A 238 1.86 9.41 -12.69
C ARG A 238 3.32 9.63 -12.34
N GLU A 239 4.24 9.26 -13.23
CA GLU A 239 5.69 9.39 -12.99
C GLU A 239 6.10 10.85 -12.72
N LYS A 240 5.47 11.81 -13.40
CA LYS A 240 5.75 13.24 -13.20
C LYS A 240 5.30 13.77 -11.82
N ASN A 241 4.21 13.26 -11.26
CA ASN A 241 3.53 13.89 -10.11
C ASN A 241 3.59 13.07 -8.82
N ARG A 242 4.18 11.86 -8.86
CA ARG A 242 4.16 10.95 -7.71
C ARG A 242 5.23 11.30 -6.67
N HIS A 243 4.80 11.40 -5.42
CA HIS A 243 5.70 11.53 -4.27
C HIS A 243 5.92 10.18 -3.59
N ASP A 244 7.11 9.62 -3.74
CA ASP A 244 7.50 8.36 -3.12
C ASP A 244 8.40 8.54 -1.91
N ALA A 245 8.32 7.58 -0.97
CA ALA A 245 9.37 7.42 0.03
C ALA A 245 10.64 6.87 -0.62
N ASP A 246 11.78 7.46 -0.27
CA ASP A 246 13.09 6.85 -0.50
C ASP A 246 13.38 5.79 0.58
N ARG A 247 13.32 4.52 0.16
CA ARG A 247 13.49 3.36 1.06
C ARG A 247 14.87 2.72 0.95
N SER A 248 15.85 3.38 0.32
CA SER A 248 17.19 2.81 0.09
C SER A 248 17.16 1.41 -0.58
N GLY A 249 16.17 1.15 -1.44
CA GLY A 249 15.96 -0.16 -2.07
C GLY A 249 15.40 -1.27 -1.16
N THR A 250 15.03 -0.96 0.07
CA THR A 250 14.49 -1.93 1.06
C THR A 250 12.95 -1.94 1.10
N HIS A 251 12.38 -3.01 1.69
CA HIS A 251 10.93 -3.13 1.87
C HIS A 251 10.59 -4.00 3.08
N SER A 252 9.59 -3.60 3.87
CA SER A 252 9.22 -4.27 5.13
C SER A 252 8.77 -5.72 4.97
N THR A 253 8.30 -6.11 3.80
CA THR A 253 7.86 -7.48 3.51
C THR A 253 8.85 -8.33 2.72
N LYS A 254 10.00 -7.76 2.32
CA LYS A 254 10.97 -8.44 1.45
C LYS A 254 12.38 -8.45 2.05
N THR A 255 12.76 -7.40 2.75
CA THR A 255 14.11 -7.20 3.26
C THR A 255 14.25 -7.77 4.66
N MET A 256 15.21 -8.68 4.84
CA MET A 256 15.48 -9.34 6.13
C MET A 256 15.99 -8.39 7.20
N SER A 257 16.73 -7.35 6.84
CA SER A 257 17.17 -6.30 7.76
C SER A 257 16.10 -5.25 8.05
N GLY A 258 14.91 -5.35 7.47
CA GLY A 258 13.86 -4.36 7.61
C GLY A 258 13.95 -3.24 6.57
N MET A 259 12.98 -2.34 6.65
CA MET A 259 12.86 -1.18 5.79
C MET A 259 13.65 0.01 6.35
N ASP A 260 14.65 0.46 5.59
CA ASP A 260 15.42 1.66 5.84
C ASP A 260 14.69 2.88 5.24
N LEU A 261 14.49 3.90 6.07
CA LEU A 261 13.82 5.16 5.72
C LEU A 261 14.72 6.38 5.98
N SER A 262 16.03 6.17 6.18
CA SER A 262 16.99 7.23 6.50
C SER A 262 17.12 8.29 5.40
N ASN A 263 16.91 7.90 4.14
CA ASN A 263 16.98 8.79 2.99
C ASN A 263 15.68 9.55 2.71
N ASP A 264 14.53 9.07 3.21
CA ASP A 264 13.23 9.73 3.00
C ASP A 264 13.15 11.06 3.77
N VAL A 265 13.05 12.17 3.02
CA VAL A 265 12.95 13.54 3.56
C VAL A 265 11.77 13.66 4.53
N GLY A 266 10.60 13.12 4.15
CA GLY A 266 9.40 13.17 4.99
C GLY A 266 9.58 12.43 6.31
N THR A 267 10.25 11.28 6.29
CA THR A 267 10.60 10.53 7.50
C THR A 267 11.51 11.33 8.43
N ARG A 268 12.58 11.95 7.91
CA ARG A 268 13.48 12.77 8.76
C ARG A 268 12.75 13.93 9.43
N ILE A 269 11.84 14.59 8.71
CA ILE A 269 10.99 15.65 9.26
C ILE A 269 10.09 15.10 10.38
N ARG A 270 9.39 13.99 10.14
CA ARG A 270 8.52 13.35 11.15
C ARG A 270 9.29 12.91 12.39
N ASP A 271 10.46 12.31 12.22
CA ASP A 271 11.35 11.96 13.34
C ASP A 271 11.73 13.21 14.14
N SER A 272 12.12 14.31 13.48
CA SER A 272 12.47 15.56 14.16
C SER A 272 11.30 16.20 14.93
N LEU A 273 10.08 16.02 14.43
CA LEU A 273 8.86 16.54 15.03
C LEU A 273 8.17 15.56 15.99
N GLN A 274 8.76 14.38 16.23
CA GLN A 274 8.18 13.31 17.06
C GLN A 274 6.79 12.89 16.60
N VAL A 275 6.63 12.68 15.29
CA VAL A 275 5.39 12.20 14.64
C VAL A 275 5.61 10.75 14.18
N PRO A 276 4.61 9.85 14.27
CA PRO A 276 4.78 8.45 13.89
C PRO A 276 5.21 8.23 12.44
N VAL A 277 6.17 7.31 12.28
CA VAL A 277 6.66 6.82 10.98
C VAL A 277 6.39 5.33 10.89
N MET A 278 5.81 4.89 9.77
CA MET A 278 5.56 3.48 9.48
C MET A 278 6.27 3.01 8.23
N SER A 279 6.08 3.68 7.09
CA SER A 279 6.65 3.26 5.80
C SER A 279 7.22 4.38 4.92
N GLY A 280 7.31 5.58 5.46
CA GLY A 280 7.72 6.78 4.76
C GLY A 280 6.58 7.43 3.96
N THR A 281 6.90 8.48 3.22
CA THR A 281 5.94 9.20 2.36
C THR A 281 5.10 8.26 1.49
N SER A 282 3.76 8.37 1.58
CA SER A 282 2.83 7.41 0.98
C SER A 282 2.62 7.62 -0.52
N GLY A 283 3.50 7.05 -1.34
CA GLY A 283 3.34 7.09 -2.81
C GLY A 283 2.06 6.43 -3.33
N SER A 284 1.47 5.50 -2.57
CA SER A 284 0.19 4.88 -2.92
C SER A 284 -1.01 5.78 -2.63
N SER A 285 -0.90 6.71 -1.68
CA SER A 285 -1.92 7.76 -1.44
C SER A 285 -1.82 8.83 -2.53
N SER A 286 -0.60 9.23 -2.90
CA SER A 286 -0.34 10.12 -4.05
C SER A 286 -0.92 9.54 -5.35
N ASP A 287 -0.74 8.23 -5.61
CA ASP A 287 -1.26 7.56 -6.80
C ASP A 287 -2.78 7.73 -7.01
N VAL A 288 -3.57 7.74 -5.94
CA VAL A 288 -5.03 7.92 -6.03
C VAL A 288 -5.41 9.35 -6.36
N VAL A 289 -4.73 10.33 -5.75
CA VAL A 289 -4.93 11.74 -6.08
C VAL A 289 -4.59 12.00 -7.55
N ILE A 290 -3.44 11.47 -8.00
CA ILE A 290 -3.00 11.52 -9.41
C ILE A 290 -4.04 10.88 -10.32
N ALA A 291 -4.57 9.71 -9.95
CA ALA A 291 -5.59 9.01 -10.72
C ALA A 291 -6.85 9.87 -10.88
N ALA A 292 -7.33 10.43 -9.77
CA ALA A 292 -8.50 11.30 -9.74
C ALA A 292 -8.28 12.56 -10.59
N HIS A 293 -7.16 13.26 -10.42
CA HIS A 293 -6.81 14.46 -11.20
C HIS A 293 -6.70 14.14 -12.69
N TYR A 294 -6.03 13.04 -13.05
CA TYR A 294 -5.91 12.61 -14.44
C TYR A 294 -7.28 12.33 -15.05
N ALA A 295 -8.11 11.51 -14.39
CA ALA A 295 -9.45 11.18 -14.86
C ALA A 295 -10.32 12.43 -15.00
N ALA A 296 -10.36 13.28 -13.98
CA ALA A 296 -11.08 14.55 -13.97
C ALA A 296 -10.67 15.46 -15.14
N LYS A 297 -9.37 15.61 -15.37
CA LYS A 297 -8.82 16.39 -16.49
C LYS A 297 -9.23 15.83 -17.86
N GLN A 298 -9.17 14.52 -18.05
CA GLN A 298 -9.59 13.89 -19.32
C GLN A 298 -11.11 14.00 -19.57
N LEU A 299 -11.89 14.06 -18.50
CA LEU A 299 -13.35 14.16 -18.56
C LEU A 299 -13.87 15.60 -18.60
N GLY A 300 -13.01 16.60 -18.33
CA GLY A 300 -13.41 18.00 -18.26
C GLY A 300 -14.30 18.32 -17.06
N VAL A 301 -14.10 17.61 -15.94
CA VAL A 301 -14.88 17.78 -14.69
C VAL A 301 -13.95 17.99 -13.50
N PRO A 302 -14.44 18.47 -12.34
CA PRO A 302 -13.64 18.55 -11.12
C PRO A 302 -13.26 17.16 -10.56
N TRP A 303 -12.12 17.06 -9.88
CA TRP A 303 -11.73 15.85 -9.15
C TRP A 303 -12.48 15.72 -7.81
N THR A 304 -13.03 16.82 -7.31
CA THR A 304 -13.87 16.89 -6.11
C THR A 304 -15.29 16.44 -6.42
N ALA A 305 -15.92 15.69 -5.51
CA ALA A 305 -17.32 15.35 -5.66
C ALA A 305 -18.21 16.62 -5.76
N PRO A 306 -19.30 16.59 -6.55
CA PRO A 306 -20.23 17.70 -6.63
C PRO A 306 -20.71 18.16 -5.24
N GLY A 307 -20.60 19.46 -4.97
CA GLY A 307 -21.00 20.06 -3.69
C GLY A 307 -19.95 20.02 -2.57
N LEU A 308 -18.81 19.37 -2.77
CA LEU A 308 -17.67 19.45 -1.84
C LEU A 308 -16.72 20.58 -2.25
N THR A 309 -16.18 21.27 -1.25
CA THR A 309 -14.99 22.12 -1.43
C THR A 309 -13.73 21.28 -1.60
N ALA A 310 -12.65 21.89 -2.11
CA ALA A 310 -11.36 21.20 -2.24
C ALA A 310 -10.84 20.66 -0.91
N ASP A 311 -10.96 21.43 0.18
CA ASP A 311 -10.54 20.99 1.52
C ASP A 311 -11.39 19.83 2.04
N GLN A 312 -12.71 19.88 1.86
CA GLN A 312 -13.60 18.77 2.23
C GLN A 312 -13.29 17.50 1.45
N ALA A 313 -13.00 17.62 0.14
CA ALA A 313 -12.61 16.49 -0.69
C ALA A 313 -11.23 15.94 -0.33
N LYS A 314 -10.28 16.81 0.06
CA LYS A 314 -8.96 16.43 0.60
C LYS A 314 -9.11 15.61 1.88
N ASP A 315 -9.89 16.10 2.85
CA ASP A 315 -10.14 15.38 4.11
C ASP A 315 -10.84 14.04 3.87
N ALA A 316 -11.80 14.01 2.93
CA ALA A 316 -12.45 12.78 2.49
C ALA A 316 -11.45 11.78 1.89
N LEU A 317 -10.52 12.21 1.03
CA LEU A 317 -9.47 11.36 0.46
C LEU A 317 -8.51 10.83 1.53
N ILE A 318 -8.16 11.65 2.53
CA ILE A 318 -7.34 11.21 3.67
C ILE A 318 -8.06 10.12 4.45
N ASN A 319 -9.36 10.29 4.74
CA ASN A 319 -10.18 9.27 5.41
C ASN A 319 -10.27 7.98 4.58
N LEU A 320 -10.54 8.07 3.28
CA LEU A 320 -10.57 6.90 2.40
C LEU A 320 -9.24 6.14 2.40
N SER A 321 -8.13 6.88 2.37
CA SER A 321 -6.79 6.29 2.44
C SER A 321 -6.53 5.59 3.77
N LEU A 322 -6.91 6.22 4.89
CA LEU A 322 -6.79 5.62 6.22
C LEU A 322 -7.57 4.30 6.33
N ASP A 323 -8.87 4.32 5.97
CA ASP A 323 -9.71 3.12 6.01
C ASP A 323 -9.10 2.02 5.12
N PHE A 324 -8.71 2.36 3.89
CA PHE A 324 -8.11 1.41 2.96
C PHE A 324 -6.81 0.79 3.49
N PHE A 325 -5.82 1.61 3.88
CA PHE A 325 -4.50 1.10 4.27
C PHE A 325 -4.48 0.46 5.67
N ARG A 326 -5.33 0.89 6.59
CA ARG A 326 -5.29 0.46 7.99
C ARG A 326 -6.35 -0.57 8.34
N GLU A 327 -7.49 -0.62 7.64
CA GLU A 327 -8.58 -1.56 7.97
C GLU A 327 -8.91 -2.61 6.89
N LYS A 328 -8.46 -2.43 5.64
CA LYS A 328 -8.82 -3.33 4.53
C LYS A 328 -7.69 -4.28 4.11
N GLY A 329 -7.66 -4.65 2.82
CA GLY A 329 -6.76 -5.63 2.23
C GLY A 329 -5.26 -5.39 2.47
N PRO A 330 -4.75 -4.15 2.37
CA PRO A 330 -3.34 -3.86 2.60
C PRO A 330 -2.81 -4.30 3.96
N SER A 331 -3.47 -3.96 5.06
CA SER A 331 -3.01 -4.34 6.42
C SER A 331 -2.97 -5.86 6.59
N THR A 332 -3.95 -6.57 6.04
CA THR A 332 -3.97 -8.04 6.07
C THR A 332 -2.83 -8.65 5.26
N SER A 333 -2.57 -8.13 4.05
CA SER A 333 -1.47 -8.61 3.20
C SER A 333 -0.10 -8.32 3.83
N MET A 334 0.08 -7.10 4.36
CA MET A 334 1.31 -6.69 5.03
C MET A 334 1.58 -7.56 6.26
N ALA A 335 0.56 -7.81 7.08
CA ALA A 335 0.70 -8.69 8.25
C ALA A 335 1.14 -10.10 7.87
N LYS A 336 0.55 -10.68 6.82
CA LYS A 336 0.94 -12.01 6.31
C LYS A 336 2.41 -12.03 5.89
N HIS A 337 2.85 -11.08 5.07
CA HIS A 337 4.20 -11.10 4.54
C HIS A 337 5.26 -10.69 5.56
N MET A 338 4.94 -9.77 6.48
CA MET A 338 5.84 -9.48 7.61
C MET A 338 6.01 -10.71 8.50
N ASN A 339 4.95 -11.50 8.75
CA ASN A 339 5.09 -12.76 9.47
C ASN A 339 5.94 -13.80 8.73
N ALA A 340 5.93 -13.83 7.39
CA ALA A 340 6.85 -14.66 6.62
C ALA A 340 8.31 -14.22 6.76
N ILE A 341 8.59 -12.91 6.92
CA ILE A 341 9.94 -12.43 7.27
C ILE A 341 10.31 -12.83 8.70
N ARG A 342 9.38 -12.69 9.66
CA ARG A 342 9.59 -13.07 11.07
C ARG A 342 9.95 -14.54 11.22
N GLU A 343 9.27 -15.42 10.49
CA GLU A 343 9.59 -16.86 10.47
C GLU A 343 11.04 -17.11 10.04
N LYS A 344 11.50 -16.41 8.99
CA LYS A 344 12.90 -16.45 8.54
C LYS A 344 13.89 -15.85 9.54
N GLN A 345 13.43 -14.98 10.43
CA GLN A 345 14.20 -14.41 11.54
C GLN A 345 14.10 -15.25 12.83
N GLU A 346 13.48 -16.43 12.76
CA GLU A 346 13.24 -17.31 13.92
C GLU A 346 12.37 -16.66 15.01
N LEU A 347 11.56 -15.67 14.62
CA LEU A 347 10.60 -15.01 15.50
C LEU A 347 9.23 -15.68 15.38
N PRO A 348 8.50 -15.83 16.50
CA PRO A 348 7.17 -16.43 16.48
C PRO A 348 6.18 -15.57 15.67
N HIS A 349 5.20 -16.23 15.08
CA HIS A 349 4.08 -15.54 14.44
C HIS A 349 3.44 -14.52 15.40
N LYS A 350 3.14 -13.33 14.90
CA LYS A 350 2.56 -12.24 15.65
C LYS A 350 1.24 -11.79 15.05
N LYS A 351 0.23 -11.67 15.91
CA LYS A 351 -1.10 -11.17 15.58
C LYS A 351 -1.36 -9.91 16.36
N VAL A 352 -1.81 -8.87 15.67
CA VAL A 352 -2.19 -7.56 16.22
C VAL A 352 -3.48 -7.09 15.54
N GLU A 353 -4.09 -6.04 16.07
CA GLU A 353 -5.19 -5.36 15.39
C GLU A 353 -4.74 -4.79 14.04
N ARG A 354 -5.65 -4.69 13.06
CA ARG A 354 -5.30 -4.20 11.71
C ARG A 354 -4.68 -2.80 11.73
N SER A 355 -5.23 -1.92 12.56
CA SER A 355 -4.70 -0.58 12.82
C SER A 355 -3.28 -0.56 13.38
N GLN A 356 -2.78 -1.65 13.97
CA GLN A 356 -1.41 -1.74 14.51
C GLN A 356 -0.40 -2.37 13.53
N VAL A 357 -0.85 -2.84 12.36
CA VAL A 357 0.04 -3.28 11.29
C VAL A 357 0.62 -2.06 10.59
N PHE A 358 1.94 -2.01 10.46
CA PHE A 358 2.62 -0.91 9.81
C PHE A 358 2.36 -0.92 8.30
N THR A 359 1.47 -0.02 7.88
CA THR A 359 1.24 0.29 6.47
C THR A 359 1.60 1.75 6.21
N HIS A 360 0.86 2.71 6.77
CA HIS A 360 1.18 4.14 6.73
C HIS A 360 0.58 4.85 7.94
N SER A 361 1.27 5.82 8.54
CA SER A 361 0.71 6.71 9.56
C SER A 361 -0.23 7.76 8.95
N TYR A 362 -1.01 8.44 9.80
CA TYR A 362 -1.86 9.54 9.34
C TYR A 362 -1.03 10.65 8.68
N ALA A 363 0.11 10.99 9.27
CA ALA A 363 1.00 12.03 8.75
C ALA A 363 1.62 11.65 7.40
N GLU A 364 1.93 10.37 7.18
CA GLU A 364 2.44 9.86 5.89
C GLU A 364 1.40 9.97 4.78
N ILE A 365 0.13 9.67 5.08
CA ILE A 365 -1.00 9.74 4.15
C ILE A 365 -1.34 11.20 3.83
N SER A 366 -1.61 12.00 4.86
CA SER A 366 -2.04 13.40 4.70
C SER A 366 -1.01 14.26 3.97
N SER A 367 0.28 14.07 4.27
CA SER A 367 1.36 14.78 3.58
C SER A 367 1.43 14.41 2.10
N ALA A 368 1.33 13.12 1.75
CA ALA A 368 1.42 12.68 0.37
C ALA A 368 0.24 13.16 -0.48
N ILE A 369 -0.97 13.16 0.10
CA ILE A 369 -2.16 13.72 -0.54
C ILE A 369 -1.98 15.22 -0.75
N SER A 370 -1.57 15.96 0.28
CA SER A 370 -1.44 17.41 0.22
C SER A 370 -0.38 17.86 -0.78
N LEU A 371 0.81 17.23 -0.78
CA LEU A 371 1.85 17.47 -1.79
C LEU A 371 1.32 17.33 -3.22
N THR A 372 0.53 16.28 -3.46
CA THR A 372 0.00 15.98 -4.80
C THR A 372 -1.11 16.96 -5.19
N LEU A 373 -2.00 17.31 -4.26
CA LEU A 373 -3.09 18.27 -4.49
C LEU A 373 -2.56 19.68 -4.73
N ASP A 374 -1.51 20.07 -4.03
CA ASP A 374 -0.86 21.36 -4.15
C ASP A 374 0.11 21.42 -5.34
N GLU A 375 0.15 20.35 -6.16
CA GLU A 375 0.96 20.22 -7.38
C GLU A 375 2.45 20.53 -7.15
N VAL A 376 2.98 20.15 -5.98
CA VAL A 376 4.39 20.32 -5.65
C VAL A 376 5.22 19.41 -6.57
N ASP A 377 6.16 19.98 -7.33
CA ASP A 377 7.03 19.20 -8.22
C ASP A 377 7.86 18.21 -7.39
N PRO A 378 7.73 16.88 -7.61
CA PRO A 378 8.50 15.87 -6.86
C PRO A 378 10.01 16.00 -7.03
N THR A 379 10.49 16.69 -8.07
CA THR A 379 11.92 16.92 -8.34
C THR A 379 12.48 18.17 -7.66
N ASP A 380 11.61 19.07 -7.18
CA ASP A 380 12.00 20.26 -6.44
C ASP A 380 12.10 19.94 -4.93
N LEU A 381 13.25 19.37 -4.55
CA LEU A 381 13.48 18.85 -3.21
C LEU A 381 13.31 19.91 -2.11
N ASP A 382 13.66 21.16 -2.38
CA ASP A 382 13.51 22.27 -1.43
C ASP A 382 12.03 22.59 -1.19
N LYS A 383 11.22 22.68 -2.26
CA LYS A 383 9.78 22.88 -2.11
C LYS A 383 9.11 21.69 -1.42
N VAL A 384 9.48 20.47 -1.79
CA VAL A 384 8.97 19.25 -1.15
C VAL A 384 9.28 19.28 0.35
N GLN A 385 10.51 19.58 0.74
CA GLN A 385 10.91 19.65 2.15
C GLN A 385 10.14 20.73 2.93
N ASN A 386 9.97 21.92 2.35
CA ASN A 386 9.23 23.02 2.98
C ASN A 386 7.75 22.66 3.16
N ALA A 387 7.11 22.11 2.14
CA ALA A 387 5.72 21.70 2.19
C ALA A 387 5.50 20.56 3.21
N LEU A 388 6.35 19.53 3.18
CA LEU A 388 6.30 18.41 4.13
C LEU A 388 6.44 18.86 5.59
N SER A 389 7.24 19.89 5.85
CA SER A 389 7.38 20.45 7.20
C SER A 389 6.06 21.01 7.71
N ASN A 390 5.37 21.80 6.88
CA ASN A 390 4.07 22.37 7.23
C ASN A 390 3.00 21.28 7.43
N TYR A 391 2.85 20.36 6.48
CA TYR A 391 1.84 19.29 6.62
C TYR A 391 2.13 18.37 7.81
N THR A 392 3.39 18.14 8.15
CA THR A 392 3.74 17.33 9.33
C THR A 392 3.38 18.06 10.63
N ILE A 393 3.56 19.39 10.69
CA ILE A 393 3.13 20.20 11.83
C ILE A 393 1.60 20.18 11.96
N GLU A 394 0.87 20.35 10.86
CA GLU A 394 -0.59 20.25 10.84
C GLU A 394 -1.09 18.88 11.32
N ALA A 395 -0.48 17.81 10.81
CA ALA A 395 -0.82 16.45 11.22
C ALA A 395 -0.55 16.21 12.71
N LYS A 396 0.60 16.70 13.22
CA LYS A 396 0.92 16.64 14.65
C LYS A 396 -0.12 17.37 15.50
N ASN A 397 -0.49 18.58 15.11
CA ASN A 397 -1.46 19.39 15.85
C ASN A 397 -2.83 18.72 15.91
N LEU A 398 -3.27 18.07 14.82
CA LEU A 398 -4.50 17.30 14.82
C LEU A 398 -4.43 16.10 15.78
N LEU A 399 -3.35 15.33 15.74
CA LEU A 399 -3.17 14.17 16.62
C LEU A 399 -3.17 14.59 18.10
N LEU A 400 -2.50 15.69 18.44
CA LEU A 400 -2.51 16.26 19.80
C LEU A 400 -3.92 16.69 20.22
N LYS A 401 -4.63 17.42 19.35
CA LYS A 401 -6.00 17.87 19.62
C LYS A 401 -6.95 16.70 19.92
N ILE A 402 -6.84 15.60 19.18
CA ILE A 402 -7.67 14.40 19.39
C ILE A 402 -7.34 13.73 20.73
N ASN A 403 -6.05 13.61 21.05
CA ASN A 403 -5.63 13.05 22.34
C ASN A 403 -6.11 13.89 23.52
N ASP A 404 -6.06 15.21 23.42
CA ASP A 404 -6.53 16.10 24.50
C ASP A 404 -8.06 16.05 24.66
N ALA A 405 -8.82 15.85 23.58
CA ALA A 405 -10.27 15.64 23.66
C ALA A 405 -10.68 14.29 24.28
N ARG A 406 -9.74 13.38 24.49
CA ARG A 406 -9.96 12.05 25.09
C ARG A 406 -9.63 11.98 26.59
N LYS A 407 -8.93 12.98 27.12
CA LYS A 407 -8.65 13.13 28.55
C LYS A 407 -9.83 13.82 29.22
#